data_AF-A0A9D3ZPW7-F1
#
_entry.id   AF-A0A9D3ZPW7-F1
#
_cell.length_a   1.000
_cell.length_b   1.000
_cell.length_c   1.000
_cell.angle_alpha   90.00
_cell.angle_beta   90.00
_cell.angle_gamma   90.00
#
_symmetry.space_group_name_H-M   'P 1'
#
loop_
_entity.id
_entity.type
_entity.pdbx_description
1 polymer ?
#
loop_
_entity_poly.entity_id
_entity_poly.type
_entity_poly.pdbx_seq_one_letter_code
_entity_poly.pdbx_strand_id
1 'polypeptide(L)'
;MRPKIYLFGDSITEESFGDGGWGASLANHFSRTVDVVLRGYSGYNTRWALKVVDRVFPAAESSGAAAALAVTVFFGANDACLPDRYGAFQHVPLDEYKRNLHSIVASLKKRWPSTLIILITPPPIDEVQRIRHPYVENPLRLPERTNEAAGAFAKACVETAGECGISVVDLWTRMQHYPDWRNAFL
;
A
#
# COMPACT_ATOMS: atom_id res chain seq x y z
N MET A 1 -16.12 20.65 -9.53
CA MET A 1 -14.94 19.76 -9.39
C MET A 1 -15.45 18.39 -8.99
N ARG A 2 -14.95 17.29 -9.57
CA ARG A 2 -15.41 15.94 -9.19
C ARG A 2 -14.86 15.55 -7.81
N PRO A 3 -15.55 14.66 -7.07
CA PRO A 3 -14.94 14.02 -5.91
C PRO A 3 -13.66 13.27 -6.30
N LYS A 4 -12.79 13.03 -5.32
CA LYS A 4 -11.47 12.42 -5.55
C LYS A 4 -11.30 11.12 -4.77
N ILE A 5 -10.68 10.13 -5.41
CA ILE A 5 -10.10 8.97 -4.73
C ILE A 5 -8.58 9.10 -4.81
N TYR A 6 -7.90 9.07 -3.67
CA TYR A 6 -6.44 9.06 -3.65
C TYR A 6 -5.90 7.64 -3.46
N LEU A 7 -4.91 7.28 -4.27
CA LEU A 7 -4.19 6.01 -4.14
C LEU A 7 -2.86 6.27 -3.45
N PHE A 8 -2.78 6.06 -2.13
CA PHE A 8 -1.58 6.31 -1.33
C PHE A 8 -0.85 5.00 -1.02
N GLY A 9 0.39 4.86 -1.47
CA GLY A 9 1.12 3.61 -1.31
C GLY A 9 2.56 3.66 -1.79
N ASP A 10 3.17 2.48 -1.91
CA ASP A 10 4.55 2.30 -2.36
C ASP A 10 4.67 2.17 -3.90
N SER A 11 5.69 1.46 -4.40
CA SER A 11 5.92 1.25 -5.84
C SER A 11 4.76 0.53 -6.52
N ILE A 12 4.07 -0.39 -5.84
CA ILE A 12 2.89 -1.09 -6.40
C ILE A 12 1.78 -0.09 -6.71
N THR A 13 1.68 0.96 -5.90
CA THR A 13 0.75 2.06 -6.15
C THR A 13 1.30 3.00 -7.21
N GLU A 14 2.59 3.33 -7.20
CA GLU A 14 3.24 4.20 -8.19
C GLU A 14 3.04 3.70 -9.62
N GLU A 15 3.18 2.39 -9.82
CA GLU A 15 3.05 1.71 -11.12
C GLU A 15 1.59 1.41 -11.50
N SER A 16 0.61 1.72 -10.64
CA SER A 16 -0.79 1.31 -10.82
C SER A 16 -1.50 1.89 -12.04
N PHE A 17 -0.92 2.92 -12.67
CA PHE A 17 -1.42 3.53 -13.91
C PHE A 17 -0.71 3.03 -15.17
N GLY A 18 0.21 2.07 -15.05
CA GLY A 18 0.78 1.35 -16.18
C GLY A 18 -0.28 0.58 -16.97
N ASP A 19 0.12 0.02 -18.12
CA ASP A 19 -0.77 -0.79 -18.94
C ASP A 19 -1.31 -2.00 -18.16
N GLY A 20 -2.62 -2.22 -18.20
CA GLY A 20 -3.31 -3.22 -17.37
C GLY A 20 -3.35 -2.93 -15.86
N GLY A 21 -2.84 -1.78 -15.40
CA GLY A 21 -2.74 -1.42 -13.98
C GLY A 21 -4.09 -1.20 -13.30
N TRP A 22 -4.15 -1.51 -12.00
CA TRP A 22 -5.39 -1.42 -11.21
C TRP A 22 -5.87 0.03 -11.00
N GLY A 23 -4.95 0.99 -10.92
CA GLY A 23 -5.26 2.42 -10.83
C GLY A 23 -5.87 2.97 -12.12
N ALA A 24 -5.33 2.56 -13.28
CA ALA A 24 -5.92 2.86 -14.59
C ALA A 24 -7.32 2.23 -14.73
N SER A 25 -7.48 0.97 -14.30
CA SER A 25 -8.77 0.28 -14.30
C SER A 25 -9.80 0.99 -13.42
N LEU A 26 -9.39 1.47 -12.24
CA LEU A 26 -10.25 2.25 -11.34
C LEU A 26 -10.66 3.59 -11.95
N ALA A 27 -9.71 4.30 -12.59
CA ALA A 27 -9.98 5.57 -13.26
C ALA A 27 -10.95 5.41 -14.44
N ASN A 28 -10.82 4.32 -15.20
CA ASN A 28 -11.75 3.98 -16.27
C ASN A 28 -13.16 3.66 -15.72
N HIS A 29 -13.24 2.85 -14.65
CA HIS A 29 -14.50 2.49 -14.02
C HIS A 29 -15.28 3.71 -13.52
N PHE A 30 -14.60 4.66 -12.87
CA PHE A 30 -15.20 5.90 -12.39
C PHE A 30 -15.09 7.06 -13.39
N SER A 31 -14.91 6.75 -14.68
CA SER A 31 -14.79 7.77 -15.71
C SER A 31 -15.99 8.72 -15.66
N ARG A 32 -15.68 10.02 -15.74
CA ARG A 32 -16.64 11.13 -15.67
C ARG A 32 -17.34 11.33 -14.31
N THR A 33 -17.12 10.49 -13.30
CA THR A 33 -17.79 10.60 -11.98
C THR A 33 -16.81 10.94 -10.84
N VAL A 34 -15.60 10.38 -10.84
CA VAL A 34 -14.59 10.60 -9.79
C VAL A 34 -13.21 10.77 -10.43
N ASP A 35 -12.41 11.70 -9.90
CA ASP A 35 -11.00 11.81 -10.29
C ASP A 35 -10.15 10.87 -9.41
N VAL A 36 -9.44 9.91 -10.02
CA VAL A 36 -8.51 9.03 -9.32
C VAL A 36 -7.12 9.63 -9.35
N VAL A 37 -6.52 9.86 -8.19
CA VAL A 37 -5.29 10.64 -8.04
C VAL A 37 -4.18 9.77 -7.43
N LEU A 38 -3.09 9.64 -8.16
CA LEU A 38 -1.92 8.85 -7.75
C LEU A 38 -1.11 9.55 -6.65
N ARG A 39 -0.78 8.79 -5.59
CA ARG A 39 0.16 9.11 -4.51
C ARG A 39 1.01 7.88 -4.16
N GLY A 40 1.57 7.24 -5.19
CA GLY A 40 2.55 6.18 -5.04
C GLY A 40 3.95 6.73 -4.81
N TYR A 41 4.74 6.04 -3.97
CA TYR A 41 6.11 6.42 -3.61
C TYR A 41 7.01 5.19 -3.61
N SER A 42 7.70 4.94 -4.72
CA SER A 42 8.56 3.78 -4.85
C SER A 42 9.61 3.69 -3.74
N GLY A 43 9.76 2.47 -3.20
CA GLY A 43 10.65 2.16 -2.07
C GLY A 43 10.12 2.55 -0.69
N TYR A 44 9.01 3.29 -0.56
CA TYR A 44 8.55 3.77 0.75
C TYR A 44 7.98 2.66 1.64
N ASN A 45 8.37 2.68 2.92
CA ASN A 45 7.71 1.96 4.00
C ASN A 45 6.80 2.90 4.81
N THR A 46 6.12 2.36 5.83
CA THR A 46 5.19 3.16 6.65
C THR A 46 5.88 4.26 7.46
N ARG A 47 7.15 4.10 7.87
CA ARG A 47 7.93 5.17 8.54
C ARG A 47 8.06 6.39 7.65
N TRP A 48 8.34 6.19 6.37
CA TRP A 48 8.50 7.29 5.42
C TRP A 48 7.16 7.87 4.99
N ALA A 49 6.13 7.02 4.84
CA ALA A 49 4.76 7.47 4.61
C ALA A 49 4.28 8.46 5.68
N LEU A 50 4.54 8.20 6.96
CA LEU A 50 4.20 9.11 8.06
C LEU A 50 4.85 10.50 7.94
N LYS A 51 6.06 10.58 7.39
CA LYS A 51 6.76 11.87 7.23
C LYS A 51 6.13 12.75 6.15
N VAL A 52 5.39 12.14 5.22
CA VAL A 52 4.86 12.84 4.05
C VAL A 52 3.33 12.94 4.06
N VAL A 53 2.62 12.13 4.87
CA VAL A 53 1.15 12.03 4.87
C VAL A 53 0.45 13.39 4.94
N ASP A 54 1.00 14.37 5.66
CA ASP A 54 0.39 15.70 5.77
C ASP A 54 0.65 16.66 4.61
N ARG A 55 1.65 16.35 3.78
CA ARG A 55 2.13 17.19 2.67
C ARG A 55 1.69 16.69 1.30
N VAL A 56 1.40 15.40 1.18
CA VAL A 56 1.06 14.77 -0.11
C VAL A 56 -0.38 15.07 -0.53
N PHE A 57 -1.25 15.43 0.41
CA PHE A 57 -2.63 15.82 0.13
C PHE A 57 -2.79 17.35 0.12
N PRO A 58 -3.79 17.88 -0.61
CA PRO A 58 -4.13 19.31 -0.52
C PRO A 58 -4.39 19.75 0.92
N ALA A 59 -4.07 21.01 1.22
CA ALA A 59 -4.36 21.62 2.51
C ALA A 59 -5.88 21.63 2.79
N ALA A 60 -6.24 21.37 4.05
CA ALA A 60 -7.63 21.18 4.47
C ALA A 60 -8.50 22.45 4.37
N GLU A 61 -7.91 23.64 4.43
CA GLU A 61 -8.65 24.90 4.60
C GLU A 61 -8.50 25.91 3.44
N SER A 62 -7.51 25.77 2.55
CA SER A 62 -7.11 26.85 1.64
C SER A 62 -7.54 26.69 0.18
N SER A 63 -8.41 25.75 -0.12
CA SER A 63 -9.05 25.68 -1.44
C SER A 63 -10.44 25.11 -1.24
N GLY A 64 -11.44 25.53 -2.00
CA GLY A 64 -12.74 24.83 -2.05
C GLY A 64 -12.67 23.37 -2.55
N ALA A 65 -11.55 22.68 -2.32
CA ALA A 65 -11.37 21.26 -2.51
C ALA A 65 -12.24 20.52 -1.49
N ALA A 66 -13.31 19.91 -2.01
CA ALA A 66 -14.10 18.95 -1.26
C ALA A 66 -13.21 17.86 -0.66
N ALA A 67 -13.61 17.36 0.52
CA ALA A 67 -12.99 16.19 1.13
C ALA A 67 -12.84 15.05 0.13
N ALA A 68 -11.76 14.26 0.25
CA ALA A 68 -11.64 13.06 -0.56
C ALA A 68 -12.84 12.14 -0.31
N LEU A 69 -13.33 11.52 -1.38
CA LEU A 69 -14.36 10.49 -1.28
C LEU A 69 -13.78 9.24 -0.62
N ALA A 70 -12.59 8.83 -1.08
CA ALA A 70 -11.86 7.73 -0.47
C ALA A 70 -10.34 7.91 -0.56
N VAL A 71 -9.62 7.23 0.32
CA VAL A 71 -8.17 7.04 0.26
C VAL A 71 -7.86 5.56 0.43
N THR A 72 -7.16 4.97 -0.53
CA THR A 72 -6.54 3.65 -0.32
C THR A 72 -5.17 3.85 0.32
N VAL A 73 -4.83 3.04 1.32
CA VAL A 73 -3.50 3.01 1.94
C VAL A 73 -2.90 1.64 1.68
N PHE A 74 -1.88 1.59 0.82
CA PHE A 74 -1.28 0.36 0.32
C PHE A 74 0.24 0.37 0.59
N PHE A 75 0.59 0.01 1.82
CA PHE A 75 1.96 -0.12 2.30
C PHE A 75 2.12 -1.44 3.07
N GLY A 76 3.37 -1.86 3.26
CA GLY A 76 3.70 -3.07 4.01
C GLY A 76 4.64 -3.99 3.25
N ALA A 77 4.71 -3.88 1.92
CA ALA A 77 5.60 -4.72 1.13
C ALA A 77 7.07 -4.42 1.49
N ASN A 78 7.44 -3.13 1.56
CA ASN A 78 8.77 -2.69 1.97
C ASN A 78 9.04 -2.91 3.47
N ASP A 79 8.05 -2.68 4.32
CA ASP A 79 8.12 -2.93 5.76
C ASP A 79 8.47 -4.40 6.08
N ALA A 80 7.93 -5.33 5.27
CA ALA A 80 8.14 -6.78 5.38
C ALA A 80 9.51 -7.27 4.89
N CYS A 81 10.43 -6.39 4.49
CA CYS A 81 11.82 -6.77 4.28
C CYS A 81 12.38 -7.44 5.54
N LEU A 82 13.17 -8.49 5.37
CA LEU A 82 13.81 -9.17 6.49
C LEU A 82 15.02 -8.36 7.01
N PRO A 83 15.20 -8.22 8.33
CA PRO A 83 16.25 -7.37 8.91
C PRO A 83 17.67 -7.93 8.71
N ASP A 84 17.81 -9.22 8.39
CA ASP A 84 19.06 -9.92 8.16
C ASP A 84 19.36 -10.17 6.66
N ARG A 85 18.59 -9.55 5.76
CA ARG A 85 18.72 -9.70 4.30
C ARG A 85 19.09 -8.39 3.61
N TYR A 86 19.45 -8.50 2.33
CA TYR A 86 19.56 -7.35 1.46
C TYR A 86 18.23 -6.58 1.49
N GLY A 87 18.22 -5.25 1.53
CA GLY A 87 16.96 -4.49 1.69
C GLY A 87 16.52 -4.25 3.14
N ALA A 88 17.27 -4.72 4.15
CA ALA A 88 16.99 -4.49 5.57
C ALA A 88 16.76 -3.01 5.96
N PHE A 89 17.28 -2.06 5.19
CA PHE A 89 17.03 -0.63 5.39
C PHE A 89 15.55 -0.23 5.27
N GLN A 90 14.74 -1.04 4.59
CA GLN A 90 13.29 -0.82 4.46
C GLN A 90 12.50 -1.47 5.61
N HIS A 91 13.10 -2.39 6.37
CA HIS A 91 12.42 -3.14 7.42
C HIS A 91 11.81 -2.22 8.48
N VAL A 92 10.55 -2.52 8.85
CA VAL A 92 9.85 -1.91 9.98
C VAL A 92 9.37 -3.04 10.89
N PRO A 93 9.69 -3.02 12.20
CA PRO A 93 9.17 -4.02 13.13
C PRO A 93 7.64 -4.09 13.10
N LEU A 94 7.07 -5.30 13.22
CA LEU A 94 5.64 -5.53 13.01
C LEU A 94 4.74 -4.66 13.91
N ASP A 95 5.09 -4.51 15.20
CA ASP A 95 4.35 -3.65 16.12
C ASP A 95 4.42 -2.17 15.73
N GLU A 96 5.54 -1.75 15.15
CA GLU A 96 5.70 -0.39 14.64
C GLU A 96 4.89 -0.18 13.37
N TYR A 97 4.85 -1.17 12.46
CA TYR A 97 3.98 -1.14 11.28
C TYR A 97 2.51 -0.94 11.67
N LYS A 98 1.99 -1.70 12.65
CA LYS A 98 0.62 -1.49 13.17
C LYS A 98 0.40 -0.06 13.68
N ARG A 99 1.31 0.45 14.52
CA ARG A 99 1.23 1.83 15.05
C ARG A 99 1.29 2.88 13.95
N ASN A 100 2.10 2.65 12.92
CA ASN A 100 2.22 3.56 11.79
C ASN A 100 0.94 3.59 10.97
N LEU A 101 0.33 2.44 10.68
CA LEU A 101 -0.97 2.37 10.01
C LEU A 101 -2.06 3.12 10.80
N HIS A 102 -2.17 2.89 12.11
CA HIS A 102 -3.07 3.64 12.98
C HIS A 102 -2.87 5.16 12.86
N SER A 103 -1.61 5.59 12.87
CA SER A 103 -1.25 7.00 12.78
C SER A 103 -1.58 7.60 11.40
N ILE A 104 -1.36 6.85 10.30
CA ILE A 104 -1.76 7.26 8.95
C ILE A 104 -3.29 7.41 8.88
N VAL A 105 -4.04 6.43 9.38
CA VAL A 105 -5.52 6.47 9.40
C VAL A 105 -6.01 7.66 10.22
N ALA A 106 -5.44 7.90 11.41
CA ALA A 106 -5.80 9.02 12.26
C ALA A 106 -5.53 10.37 11.56
N SER A 107 -4.37 10.54 10.90
CA SER A 107 -4.05 11.74 10.13
C SER A 107 -5.03 11.99 8.97
N LEU A 108 -5.44 10.92 8.28
CA LEU A 108 -6.44 11.01 7.20
C LEU A 108 -7.83 11.37 7.74
N LYS A 109 -8.27 10.76 8.84
CA LYS A 109 -9.55 11.09 9.49
C LYS A 109 -9.58 12.49 10.07
N LYS A 110 -8.48 12.96 10.65
CA LYS A 110 -8.33 14.34 11.12
C LYS A 110 -8.47 15.34 9.97
N ARG A 111 -7.89 15.02 8.81
CA ARG A 111 -7.97 15.86 7.61
C ARG A 111 -9.34 15.83 6.95
N TRP A 112 -9.94 14.65 6.79
CA TRP A 112 -11.23 14.44 6.16
C TRP A 112 -12.08 13.47 6.99
N PRO A 113 -12.88 13.97 7.96
CA PRO A 113 -13.64 13.12 8.88
C PRO A 113 -14.58 12.12 8.18
N SER A 114 -15.17 12.53 7.06
CA SER A 114 -16.10 11.73 6.26
C SER A 114 -15.44 10.86 5.18
N THR A 115 -14.12 10.92 4.98
CA THR A 115 -13.46 10.12 3.94
C THR A 115 -13.58 8.63 4.23
N LEU A 116 -13.85 7.85 3.21
CA LEU A 116 -13.67 6.40 3.27
C LEU A 116 -12.16 6.11 3.26
N ILE A 117 -11.71 5.23 4.15
CA ILE A 117 -10.31 4.78 4.18
C ILE A 117 -10.33 3.27 3.98
N ILE A 118 -9.52 2.80 3.06
CA ILE A 118 -9.42 1.38 2.72
C ILE A 118 -7.95 0.98 2.85
N LEU A 119 -7.64 0.08 3.78
CA LEU A 119 -6.30 -0.52 3.81
C LEU A 119 -6.21 -1.61 2.75
N ILE A 120 -5.04 -1.76 2.14
CA ILE A 120 -4.74 -2.87 1.23
C ILE A 120 -3.52 -3.59 1.81
N THR A 121 -3.64 -4.89 2.05
CA THR A 121 -2.52 -5.70 2.57
C THR A 121 -1.41 -5.79 1.54
N PRO A 122 -0.12 -5.92 1.94
CA PRO A 122 0.93 -6.29 1.00
C PRO A 122 0.54 -7.57 0.22
N PRO A 123 0.91 -7.70 -1.07
CA PRO A 123 0.66 -8.90 -1.84
C PRO A 123 1.52 -10.07 -1.34
N PRO A 124 1.19 -11.33 -1.73
CA PRO A 124 2.06 -12.46 -1.44
C PRO A 124 3.37 -12.35 -2.25
N ILE A 125 4.42 -13.00 -1.76
CA ILE A 125 5.74 -13.00 -2.38
C ILE A 125 6.02 -14.37 -2.98
N ASP A 126 6.48 -14.40 -4.23
CA ASP A 126 7.17 -15.57 -4.79
C ASP A 126 8.66 -15.40 -4.57
N GLU A 127 9.24 -16.13 -3.60
CA GLU A 127 10.66 -16.05 -3.31
C GLU A 127 11.55 -16.48 -4.49
N VAL A 128 11.11 -17.47 -5.29
CA VAL A 128 11.89 -17.97 -6.43
C VAL A 128 12.01 -16.90 -7.50
N GLN A 129 10.90 -16.25 -7.83
CA GLN A 129 10.88 -15.18 -8.82
C GLN A 129 11.60 -13.94 -8.31
N ARG A 130 11.51 -13.65 -7.01
CA ARG A 130 12.24 -12.54 -6.39
C ARG A 130 13.76 -12.68 -6.49
N ILE A 131 14.27 -13.91 -6.32
CA ILE A 131 15.70 -14.19 -6.49
C ILE A 131 16.12 -14.09 -7.97
N ARG A 132 15.27 -14.52 -8.90
CA ARG A 132 15.56 -14.49 -10.35
C ARG A 132 15.52 -13.09 -10.93
N HIS A 133 14.61 -12.24 -10.44
CA HIS A 133 14.35 -10.90 -10.95
C HIS A 133 14.44 -9.88 -9.80
N PRO A 134 15.63 -9.70 -9.20
CA PRO A 134 15.78 -8.73 -8.14
C PRO A 134 15.70 -7.30 -8.72
N TYR A 135 15.08 -6.38 -7.98
CA TYR A 135 14.92 -4.99 -8.43
C TYR A 135 16.28 -4.25 -8.48
N VAL A 136 17.23 -4.67 -7.65
CA VAL A 136 18.61 -4.18 -7.60
C VAL A 136 19.55 -5.37 -7.41
N GLU A 137 20.82 -5.22 -7.77
CA GLU A 137 21.81 -6.28 -7.60
C GLU A 137 21.89 -6.72 -6.12
N ASN A 138 21.54 -7.98 -5.87
CA ASN A 138 21.53 -8.58 -4.53
C ASN A 138 22.63 -9.65 -4.45
N PRO A 139 23.80 -9.33 -3.88
CA PRO A 139 24.94 -10.26 -3.82
C PRO A 139 24.69 -11.46 -2.90
N LEU A 140 23.72 -11.37 -1.97
CA LEU A 140 23.41 -12.47 -1.05
C LEU A 140 22.64 -13.61 -1.74
N ARG A 141 22.02 -13.37 -2.90
CA ARG A 141 21.17 -14.34 -3.62
C ARG A 141 20.10 -15.00 -2.75
N LEU A 142 19.67 -14.30 -1.70
CA LEU A 142 18.56 -14.66 -0.84
C LEU A 142 17.45 -13.64 -1.03
N PRO A 143 16.17 -14.05 -0.96
CA PRO A 143 15.07 -13.12 -1.17
C PRO A 143 15.05 -12.12 -0.02
N GLU A 144 14.91 -10.83 -0.32
CA GLU A 144 14.85 -9.78 0.71
C GLU A 144 13.56 -9.80 1.54
N ARG A 145 12.54 -10.51 1.04
CA ARG A 145 11.21 -10.69 1.63
C ARG A 145 10.81 -12.14 1.44
N THR A 146 10.07 -12.70 2.39
CA THR A 146 9.45 -14.03 2.26
C THR A 146 7.93 -13.89 2.24
N ASN A 147 7.23 -14.90 1.72
CA ASN A 147 5.78 -14.91 1.76
C ASN A 147 5.25 -15.01 3.19
N GLU A 148 5.98 -15.71 4.07
CA GLU A 148 5.68 -15.80 5.49
C GLU A 148 5.73 -14.42 6.16
N ALA A 149 6.80 -13.65 5.92
CA ALA A 149 6.90 -12.29 6.43
C ALA A 149 5.77 -11.41 5.87
N ALA A 150 5.54 -11.44 4.55
CA ALA A 150 4.43 -10.70 3.94
C ALA A 150 3.06 -11.07 4.57
N GLY A 151 2.83 -12.35 4.88
CA GLY A 151 1.62 -12.82 5.56
C GLY A 151 1.45 -12.26 6.97
N ALA A 152 2.54 -12.14 7.74
CA ALA A 152 2.49 -11.52 9.06
C ALA A 152 2.09 -10.03 8.99
N PHE A 153 2.64 -9.29 8.03
CA PHE A 153 2.27 -7.88 7.79
C PHE A 153 0.86 -7.75 7.22
N ALA A 154 0.42 -8.66 6.35
CA ALA A 154 -0.96 -8.70 5.85
C ALA A 154 -1.96 -8.91 6.99
N LYS A 155 -1.70 -9.87 7.88
CA LYS A 155 -2.52 -10.10 9.08
C LYS A 155 -2.58 -8.86 9.97
N ALA A 156 -1.43 -8.23 10.24
CA ALA A 156 -1.36 -7.00 11.03
C ALA A 156 -2.16 -5.85 10.39
N CYS A 157 -2.13 -5.73 9.06
CA CYS A 157 -2.92 -4.74 8.32
C CYS A 157 -4.43 -4.99 8.45
N VAL A 158 -4.89 -6.24 8.33
CA VAL A 158 -6.30 -6.62 8.54
C VAL A 158 -6.75 -6.34 9.97
N GLU A 159 -5.94 -6.70 10.97
CA GLU A 159 -6.22 -6.42 12.38
C GLU A 159 -6.36 -4.91 12.62
N THR A 160 -5.41 -4.10 12.12
CA THR A 160 -5.46 -2.64 12.26
C THR A 160 -6.69 -2.03 11.58
N ALA A 161 -7.11 -2.54 10.42
CA ALA A 161 -8.35 -2.09 9.79
C ALA A 161 -9.58 -2.37 10.69
N GLY A 162 -9.64 -3.56 11.30
CA GLY A 162 -10.68 -3.92 12.26
C GLY A 162 -10.67 -3.04 13.51
N GLU A 163 -9.49 -2.81 14.10
CA GLU A 163 -9.30 -1.92 15.25
C GLU A 163 -9.73 -0.47 14.96
N CYS A 164 -9.51 0.00 13.72
CA CYS A 164 -9.93 1.33 13.25
C CYS A 164 -11.39 1.40 12.79
N GLY A 165 -12.09 0.27 12.65
CA GLY A 165 -13.45 0.21 12.09
C GLY A 165 -13.52 0.65 10.62
N ILE A 166 -12.49 0.37 9.82
CA ILE A 166 -12.40 0.71 8.39
C ILE A 166 -12.35 -0.53 7.50
N SER A 167 -12.54 -0.35 6.19
CA SER A 167 -12.51 -1.45 5.23
C SER A 167 -11.07 -1.89 4.91
N VAL A 168 -10.91 -3.16 4.54
CA VAL A 168 -9.63 -3.73 4.09
C VAL A 168 -9.82 -4.61 2.86
N VAL A 169 -8.88 -4.52 1.92
CA VAL A 169 -8.69 -5.48 0.84
C VAL A 169 -7.55 -6.41 1.23
N ASP A 170 -7.90 -7.62 1.66
CA ASP A 170 -6.93 -8.69 1.95
C ASP A 170 -6.44 -9.32 0.65
N LEU A 171 -5.48 -8.65 0.03
CA LEU A 171 -4.87 -9.06 -1.22
C LEU A 171 -3.98 -10.30 -1.04
N TRP A 172 -3.27 -10.39 0.10
CA TRP A 172 -2.39 -11.51 0.41
C TRP A 172 -3.14 -12.84 0.39
N THR A 173 -4.28 -12.91 1.08
CA THR A 173 -5.12 -14.12 1.10
C THR A 173 -5.78 -14.36 -0.25
N ARG A 174 -6.36 -13.32 -0.87
CA ARG A 174 -7.14 -13.46 -2.10
C ARG A 174 -6.31 -13.91 -3.30
N MET A 175 -5.10 -13.38 -3.48
CA MET A 175 -4.23 -13.78 -4.58
C MET A 175 -3.84 -15.25 -4.46
N GLN A 176 -3.61 -15.75 -3.25
CA GLN A 176 -3.21 -17.13 -3.03
C GLN A 176 -4.32 -18.16 -3.24
N HIS A 177 -5.59 -17.75 -3.30
CA HIS A 177 -6.69 -18.61 -3.70
C HIS A 177 -6.76 -18.87 -5.22
N TYR A 178 -6.01 -18.12 -6.03
CA TYR A 178 -5.92 -18.42 -7.45
C TYR A 178 -5.04 -19.65 -7.69
N PRO A 179 -5.48 -20.58 -8.56
CA PRO A 179 -4.62 -21.65 -9.04
C PRO A 179 -3.32 -21.07 -9.60
N ASP A 180 -2.19 -21.66 -9.23
CA ASP A 180 -0.86 -21.23 -9.69
C ASP A 180 -0.54 -19.75 -9.44
N TRP A 181 -1.04 -19.15 -8.35
CA TRP A 181 -0.84 -17.73 -8.01
C TRP A 181 0.62 -17.25 -8.11
N ARG A 182 1.58 -18.15 -7.86
CA ARG A 182 3.03 -17.89 -7.99
C ARG A 182 3.46 -17.53 -9.41
N ASN A 183 2.78 -18.08 -10.42
CA ASN A 183 3.05 -17.84 -11.84
C ASN A 183 2.01 -16.95 -12.53
N ALA A 184 0.85 -16.70 -11.88
CA ALA A 184 -0.29 -16.05 -12.50
C ALA A 184 -0.24 -14.51 -12.49
N PHE A 185 0.60 -13.90 -11.63
CA PHE A 185 0.62 -12.46 -11.37
C PHE A 185 2.01 -11.83 -11.58
N LEU A 186 2.83 -12.43 -12.46
CA LEU A 186 4.16 -11.94 -12.84
C LEU A 186 4.09 -10.75 -13.78
#